data_AF-A0A525CBS1-F1
#
_entry.id   AF-A0A525CBS1-F1
#
_cell.length_a   1.000
_cell.length_b   1.000
_cell.length_c   1.000
_cell.angle_alpha   90.00
_cell.angle_beta   90.00
_cell.angle_gamma   90.00
#
_symmetry.space_group_name_H-M   'P 1'
#
loop_
_entity.id
_entity.type
_entity.pdbx_description
1 polymer ?
#
loop_
_entity_poly.entity_id
_entity_poly.type
_entity_poly.pdbx_seq_one_letter_code
_entity_poly.pdbx_strand_id
1 'polypeptide(L)'
;MTEILISQLQLGKYYSQPVYLDDKYILLSPETPVTDDLITRLKNWKIDYVYSDGQPMDAAEETATLTETEDVDIETVIEDGTPIGTSVEALSESQKHF
;
A
#
# COMPACT_ATOMS: atom_id res chain seq x y z
N MET A 1 3.73 -9.09 -7.02
CA MET A 1 2.74 -9.90 -6.30
C MET A 1 3.29 -10.44 -4.99
N THR A 2 2.68 -10.05 -3.88
CA THR A 2 3.01 -10.57 -2.53
C THR A 2 2.15 -11.79 -2.24
N GLU A 3 2.77 -12.84 -1.67
CA GLU A 3 2.07 -14.03 -1.22
C GLU A 3 1.43 -13.80 0.17
N ILE A 4 0.16 -14.14 0.29
CA ILE A 4 -0.64 -13.96 1.51
C ILE A 4 -1.26 -15.31 1.88
N LEU A 5 -0.98 -15.75 3.10
CA LEU A 5 -1.61 -16.96 3.66
C LEU A 5 -3.12 -16.77 3.77
N ILE A 6 -3.91 -17.77 3.41
CA ILE A 6 -5.39 -17.71 3.56
C ILE A 6 -5.83 -17.47 5.01
N SER A 7 -4.98 -17.83 5.99
CA SER A 7 -5.21 -17.61 7.43
C SER A 7 -4.94 -16.17 7.87
N GLN A 8 -4.23 -15.37 7.07
CA GLN A 8 -3.95 -13.96 7.33
C GLN A 8 -4.99 -13.03 6.69
N LEU A 9 -5.85 -13.56 5.81
CA LEU A 9 -6.94 -12.79 5.22
C LEU A 9 -7.90 -12.29 6.30
N GLN A 10 -8.13 -10.99 6.32
CA GLN A 10 -8.98 -10.34 7.30
C GLN A 10 -10.44 -10.35 6.83
N LEU A 11 -11.29 -11.06 7.56
CA LEU A 11 -12.73 -11.12 7.30
C LEU A 11 -13.37 -9.72 7.31
N GLY A 12 -14.22 -9.44 6.32
CA GLY A 12 -14.94 -8.19 6.17
C GLY A 12 -14.09 -7.02 5.64
N LYS A 13 -12.80 -7.22 5.37
CA LYS A 13 -11.93 -6.21 4.76
C LYS A 13 -11.95 -6.29 3.24
N TYR A 14 -11.61 -5.18 2.62
CA TYR A 14 -11.41 -5.03 1.18
C TYR A 14 -9.90 -5.03 0.91
N TYR A 15 -9.49 -5.25 -0.34
CA TYR A 15 -8.10 -5.09 -0.74
C TYR A 15 -8.00 -3.93 -1.73
N SER A 16 -6.96 -3.10 -1.60
CA SER A 16 -6.74 -1.96 -2.51
C SER A 16 -6.48 -2.37 -3.96
N GLN A 17 -6.04 -3.61 -4.17
CA GLN A 17 -5.79 -4.22 -5.47
C GLN A 17 -6.49 -5.58 -5.55
N PRO A 18 -6.70 -6.13 -6.75
CA PRO A 18 -7.26 -7.46 -6.91
C PRO A 18 -6.43 -8.52 -6.17
N VAL A 19 -7.11 -9.53 -5.65
CA VAL A 19 -6.48 -10.73 -5.11
C VAL A 19 -6.57 -11.81 -6.17
N TYR A 20 -5.45 -12.47 -6.42
CA TYR A 20 -5.26 -13.50 -7.42
C TYR A 20 -5.07 -14.84 -6.73
N LEU A 21 -5.59 -15.88 -7.36
CA LEU A 21 -5.29 -17.26 -6.96
C LEU A 21 -3.90 -17.69 -7.44
N ASP A 22 -3.53 -17.21 -8.61
CA ASP A 22 -2.30 -17.52 -9.36
C ASP A 22 -2.12 -16.44 -10.43
N ASP A 23 -1.04 -16.49 -11.22
CA ASP A 23 -0.74 -15.51 -12.29
C ASP A 23 -1.86 -15.34 -13.33
N LYS A 24 -2.78 -16.30 -13.43
CA LYS A 24 -3.83 -16.31 -14.47
C LYS A 24 -5.24 -16.01 -13.97
N TYR A 25 -5.50 -16.08 -12.68
CA TYR A 25 -6.88 -16.09 -12.15
C TYR A 25 -7.07 -15.06 -11.05
N ILE A 26 -7.97 -14.10 -11.30
CA ILE A 26 -8.45 -13.18 -10.27
C ILE A 26 -9.45 -13.93 -9.39
N LEU A 27 -9.22 -13.88 -8.08
CA LEU A 27 -10.09 -14.45 -7.06
C LEU A 27 -11.07 -13.42 -6.49
N LEU A 28 -10.58 -12.20 -6.22
CA LEU A 28 -11.32 -11.15 -5.54
C LEU A 28 -11.04 -9.79 -6.18
N SER A 29 -12.09 -9.03 -6.47
CA SER A 29 -11.97 -7.64 -6.93
C SER A 29 -11.86 -6.69 -5.73
N PRO A 30 -11.21 -5.53 -5.88
CA PRO A 30 -11.06 -4.55 -4.78
C PRO A 30 -12.40 -4.05 -4.21
N GLU A 31 -13.47 -4.12 -5.00
CA GLU A 31 -14.83 -3.73 -4.61
C GLU A 31 -15.58 -4.79 -3.77
N THR A 32 -14.96 -5.94 -3.54
CA THR A 32 -15.60 -7.07 -2.85
C THR A 32 -14.90 -7.38 -1.53
N PRO A 33 -15.63 -7.58 -0.42
CA PRO A 33 -15.01 -7.90 0.86
C PRO A 33 -14.63 -9.38 0.95
N VAL A 34 -13.63 -9.68 1.77
CA VAL A 34 -13.30 -11.06 2.16
C VAL A 34 -14.41 -11.63 3.04
N THR A 35 -15.01 -12.74 2.62
CA THR A 35 -16.08 -13.44 3.35
C THR A 35 -15.60 -14.77 3.94
N ASP A 36 -16.29 -15.28 4.96
CA ASP A 36 -15.95 -16.58 5.57
C ASP A 36 -16.18 -17.75 4.62
N ASP A 37 -17.20 -17.62 3.77
CA ASP A 37 -17.55 -18.56 2.73
C ASP A 37 -16.44 -18.66 1.67
N LEU A 38 -15.82 -17.53 1.30
CA LEU A 38 -14.63 -17.52 0.44
C LEU A 38 -13.46 -18.28 1.07
N ILE A 39 -13.10 -17.98 2.32
CA ILE A 39 -11.99 -18.66 3.02
C ILE A 39 -12.27 -20.16 3.13
N THR A 40 -13.52 -20.54 3.39
CA THR A 40 -13.95 -21.94 3.46
C THR A 40 -13.77 -22.64 2.12
N ARG A 41 -14.15 -22.00 1.00
CA ARG A 41 -13.91 -22.55 -0.34
C ARG A 41 -12.43 -22.74 -0.63
N LEU A 42 -11.59 -21.76 -0.32
CA LEU A 42 -10.13 -21.86 -0.53
C LEU A 42 -9.53 -23.04 0.24
N LYS A 43 -9.94 -23.24 1.49
CA LYS A 43 -9.53 -24.41 2.30
C LYS A 43 -9.98 -25.73 1.69
N ASN A 44 -11.23 -25.79 1.19
CA ASN A 44 -11.77 -26.99 0.55
C ASN A 44 -11.02 -27.32 -0.75
N TRP A 45 -10.58 -26.30 -1.49
CA TRP A 45 -9.79 -26.44 -2.70
C TRP A 45 -8.29 -26.69 -2.46
N LYS A 46 -7.86 -26.81 -1.20
CA LYS A 46 -6.45 -27.02 -0.82
C LYS A 46 -5.53 -25.91 -1.32
N ILE A 47 -6.02 -24.67 -1.26
CA ILE A 47 -5.25 -23.47 -1.58
C ILE A 47 -4.74 -22.90 -0.25
N ASP A 48 -3.42 -22.87 -0.08
CA ASP A 48 -2.77 -22.37 1.13
C ASP A 48 -2.47 -20.87 1.07
N TYR A 49 -2.29 -20.33 -0.14
CA TYR A 49 -1.85 -18.96 -0.38
C TYR A 49 -2.62 -18.30 -1.53
N VAL A 50 -2.70 -16.98 -1.49
CA VAL A 50 -3.20 -16.12 -2.55
C VAL A 50 -2.21 -14.99 -2.81
N TYR A 51 -2.34 -14.32 -3.94
CA TYR A 51 -1.41 -13.29 -4.38
C TYR A 51 -2.11 -11.94 -4.49
N SER A 52 -1.52 -10.89 -3.96
CA SER A 52 -2.00 -9.52 -4.18
C SER A 52 -0.85 -8.52 -4.04
N ASP A 53 -0.92 -7.41 -4.78
CA ASP A 53 -0.06 -6.24 -4.54
C ASP A 53 -0.77 -5.18 -3.67
N GLY A 54 -2.00 -5.46 -3.25
CA GLY A 54 -2.82 -4.57 -2.43
C GLY A 54 -2.64 -4.81 -0.94
N GLN A 55 -3.21 -3.90 -0.15
CA GLN A 55 -3.26 -4.00 1.31
C GLN A 55 -4.71 -4.07 1.78
N PRO A 56 -4.99 -4.69 2.94
CA PRO A 56 -6.34 -4.73 3.50
C PRO A 56 -6.80 -3.33 3.93
N MET A 57 -7.98 -2.93 3.49
CA MET A 57 -8.62 -1.64 3.77
C MET A 57 -10.02 -1.84 4.35
N ASP A 58 -10.49 -0.85 5.12
CA ASP A 58 -11.90 -0.76 5.52
C ASP A 58 -12.76 -0.15 4.41
N ALA A 59 -14.05 -0.48 4.43
CA ALA A 59 -15.06 0.05 3.51
C ALA A 59 -15.16 1.59 3.49
N ALA A 60 -14.59 2.28 4.49
CA ALA A 60 -14.65 3.73 4.62
C ALA A 60 -13.49 4.46 3.92
N GLU A 61 -12.48 3.75 3.44
CA GLU A 61 -11.31 4.34 2.77
C GLU A 61 -11.38 4.16 1.26
N GLU A 62 -12.51 4.55 0.66
CA GLU A 62 -12.63 4.69 -0.79
C GLU A 62 -11.95 5.99 -1.23
N THR A 63 -10.63 6.06 -1.11
CA THR A 63 -9.83 7.11 -1.74
C THR A 63 -8.83 6.46 -2.68
N ALA A 64 -9.14 6.54 -3.96
CA ALA A 64 -8.34 6.09 -5.08
C ALA A 64 -6.84 6.36 -4.89
N THR A 65 -6.05 5.29 -4.79
CA THR A 65 -4.61 5.32 -5.07
C THR A 65 -4.33 4.31 -6.19
N LEU A 66 -4.62 4.76 -7.42
CA LEU A 66 -3.93 4.28 -8.61
C LEU A 66 -2.49 4.80 -8.50
N THR A 67 -1.60 4.03 -7.90
CA THR A 67 -0.16 4.19 -8.10
C THR A 67 0.37 2.91 -8.73
N GLU A 68 0.04 2.77 -10.00
CA GLU A 68 0.91 2.12 -10.98
C GLU A 68 2.12 3.05 -11.13
N THR A 69 3.21 2.73 -10.43
CA THR A 69 4.52 3.32 -10.72
C THR A 69 5.40 2.23 -11.30
N GLU A 70 5.10 1.84 -12.55
CA GLU A 70 6.11 1.27 -13.44
C GLU A 70 6.80 2.41 -14.19
N ASP A 71 8.07 2.59 -13.83
CA ASP A 71 9.23 3.01 -14.64
C ASP A 71 9.13 4.22 -15.57
N VAL A 72 9.74 5.33 -15.14
CA VAL A 72 10.64 6.10 -16.01
C VAL A 72 11.90 6.41 -15.22
N ASP A 73 12.97 5.68 -15.53
CA ASP A 73 14.35 6.10 -15.32
C ASP A 73 14.55 7.50 -15.94
N ILE A 74 14.57 8.53 -15.10
CA ILE A 74 15.21 9.80 -15.42
C ILE A 74 16.50 9.87 -14.62
N GLU A 75 17.58 9.34 -15.20
CA GLU A 75 18.94 9.75 -14.86
C GLU A 75 19.09 11.25 -15.16
N THR A 76 18.64 12.10 -14.23
CA THR A 76 19.07 13.49 -14.18
C THR A 76 20.36 13.52 -13.38
N VAL A 77 21.46 13.47 -14.12
CA VAL A 77 22.79 13.91 -13.68
C VAL A 77 22.64 15.30 -13.07
N ILE A 78 22.62 15.38 -11.74
CA ILE A 78 22.82 16.64 -11.03
C ILE A 78 24.32 16.70 -10.76
N GLU A 79 25.03 17.35 -11.68
CA GLU A 79 26.41 17.73 -11.51
C GLU A 79 26.58 18.57 -10.23
N ASP A 80 27.63 18.22 -9.47
CA ASP A 80 28.45 19.03 -8.58
C ASP A 80 27.98 20.48 -8.29
N GLY A 81 27.72 20.80 -7.02
CA GLY A 81 27.76 22.20 -6.59
C GLY A 81 26.95 22.59 -5.37
N THR A 82 27.56 22.43 -4.18
CA THR A 82 27.52 23.41 -3.07
C THR A 82 26.20 23.68 -2.33
N PRO A 83 26.08 23.32 -1.03
CA PRO A 83 25.09 23.94 -0.15
C PRO A 83 25.55 25.35 0.27
N ILE A 84 25.02 26.39 -0.37
CA ILE A 84 25.07 27.77 0.16
C ILE A 84 23.67 28.24 0.51
N GLY A 85 23.36 28.18 1.79
CA GLY A 85 22.11 28.67 2.35
C GLY A 85 22.24 28.90 3.85
N THR A 86 23.33 29.54 4.28
CA THR A 86 23.38 30.26 5.55
C THR A 86 22.31 31.35 5.51
N SER A 87 21.11 31.03 5.98
CA SER A 87 20.17 32.04 6.45
C SER A 87 20.51 32.35 7.90
N VAL A 88 21.28 33.42 8.03
CA VAL A 88 21.44 34.24 9.22
C VAL A 88 20.08 34.69 9.78
N GLU A 89 20.06 34.86 11.10
CA GLU A 89 19.16 35.76 11.85
C GLU A 89 17.65 35.49 11.80
N ALA A 90 17.17 34.82 12.84
CA ALA A 90 15.87 35.12 13.44
C ALA A 90 16.05 35.26 14.96
N LEU A 91 16.41 36.48 15.35
CA LEU A 91 16.10 37.18 16.60
C LEU A 91 15.74 36.31 17.81
N SER A 92 16.71 36.21 18.73
CA SER A 92 16.50 35.87 20.13
C SER A 92 15.52 36.88 20.74
N GLU A 93 14.27 36.46 20.92
CA GLU A 93 13.27 37.22 21.64
C GLU A 93 13.64 37.25 23.14
N SER A 94 13.78 38.48 23.61
CA SER A 94 14.14 38.90 24.95
C SER A 94 12.99 38.68 25.95
N GLN A 95 13.37 38.14 27.12
CA GLN A 95 13.21 38.81 28.42
C GLN A 95 11.85 38.77 29.19
N LYS A 96 12.00 38.43 30.49
CA LYS A 96 11.19 38.78 31.70
C LYS A 96 9.89 38.00 31.95
N HIS A 97 9.86 37.14 32.96
CA HIS A 97 9.64 37.42 34.40
C HIS A 97 8.15 37.65 34.75
N PHE A 98 7.53 36.63 35.34
CA PHE A 98 6.83 36.72 36.64
C PHE A 98 6.77 35.32 37.27
#